data_AF-A0A6S7JN09-F1
#
_entry.id   AF-A0A6S7JN09-F1
#
_cell.length_a   1.000
_cell.length_b   1.000
_cell.length_c   1.000
_cell.angle_alpha   90.00
_cell.angle_beta   90.00
_cell.angle_gamma   90.00
#
_symmetry.space_group_name_H-M   'P 1'
#
loop_
_entity.id
_entity.type
_entity.pdbx_description
1 polymer ?
#
loop_
_entity_poly.entity_id
_entity_poly.type
_entity_poly.pdbx_seq_one_letter_code
_entity_poly.pdbx_strand_id
1 'polypeptide(L)'
;MEILNRIHIALHNAGMVNRILKPQQIQCFDYICKGHDVIAVLPTGFGKSVLFQLLPDILPTKTTINIVIVLCPLSSIIEDQLHSLKIMSINAGVLPSHYENKNCETLFNNEDMGMAADIHLPDDLVNGLTSIVFAHPEDLLSDVGRKLMKSDVYQKNVVACVIDEGHCVEM
;
A
#
# COMPACT_ATOMS: atom_id res chain seq x y z
N MET A 1 -6.05 -18.05 18.17
CA MET A 1 -7.25 -18.42 17.39
C MET A 1 -7.78 -17.25 16.58
N GLU A 2 -7.74 -16.01 17.10
CA GLU A 2 -8.24 -14.82 16.40
C GLU A 2 -7.52 -14.52 15.06
N ILE A 3 -6.19 -14.64 15.01
CA ILE A 3 -5.43 -14.28 13.81
C ILE A 3 -5.74 -15.15 12.59
N LEU A 4 -5.94 -16.46 12.77
CA LEU A 4 -6.25 -17.36 11.66
C LEU A 4 -7.61 -17.03 11.03
N ASN A 5 -8.57 -16.58 11.82
CA ASN A 5 -9.87 -16.15 11.31
C ASN A 5 -9.74 -14.85 10.50
N ARG A 6 -8.97 -13.87 11.00
CA ARG A 6 -8.68 -12.62 10.26
C ARG A 6 -7.99 -12.90 8.94
N ILE A 7 -6.98 -13.77 8.94
CA ILE A 7 -6.27 -14.21 7.73
C ILE A 7 -7.25 -14.89 6.76
N HIS A 8 -8.13 -15.77 7.24
CA HIS A 8 -9.11 -16.45 6.39
C HIS A 8 -10.05 -15.47 5.70
N ILE A 9 -10.58 -14.49 6.42
CA ILE A 9 -11.44 -13.43 5.87
C ILE A 9 -10.68 -12.58 4.85
N ALA A 10 -9.47 -12.14 5.17
CA ALA A 10 -8.64 -11.33 4.27
C ALA A 10 -8.32 -12.07 2.96
N LEU A 11 -7.97 -13.37 3.05
CA LEU A 11 -7.73 -14.20 1.86
C LEU A 11 -8.99 -14.38 1.03
N HIS A 12 -10.16 -14.51 1.66
CA HIS A 12 -11.44 -14.62 0.95
C HIS A 12 -11.76 -13.33 0.19
N ASN A 13 -11.67 -12.18 0.85
CA ASN A 13 -11.96 -10.87 0.26
C ASN A 13 -11.01 -10.55 -0.91
N ALA A 14 -9.74 -10.96 -0.79
CA ALA A 14 -8.75 -10.77 -1.84
C ALA A 14 -8.85 -11.79 -3.01
N GLY A 15 -9.83 -12.71 -2.99
CA GLY A 15 -10.00 -13.75 -4.02
C GLY A 15 -8.95 -14.87 -3.96
N MET A 16 -8.25 -15.03 -2.84
CA MET A 16 -7.11 -15.93 -2.64
C MET A 16 -7.46 -17.15 -1.77
N VAL A 17 -8.70 -17.64 -1.85
CA VAL A 17 -9.24 -18.71 -0.98
C VAL A 17 -8.40 -19.99 -0.95
N ASN A 18 -7.69 -20.30 -2.04
CA ASN A 18 -6.85 -21.50 -2.14
C ASN A 18 -5.39 -21.26 -1.73
N ARG A 19 -5.02 -20.03 -1.34
CA ARG A 19 -3.64 -19.71 -0.97
C ARG A 19 -3.37 -20.16 0.45
N ILE A 20 -2.35 -21.01 0.60
CA ILE A 20 -1.83 -21.43 1.89
C ILE A 20 -0.66 -20.52 2.26
N LEU A 21 -0.79 -19.79 3.37
CA LEU A 21 0.30 -18.97 3.89
C LEU A 21 1.38 -19.84 4.52
N LYS A 22 2.64 -19.43 4.33
CA LYS A 22 3.79 -20.10 4.94
C LYS A 22 3.86 -19.75 6.44
N PRO A 23 4.45 -20.61 7.29
CA PRO A 23 4.53 -20.38 8.73
C PRO A 23 5.12 -19.01 9.10
N GLN A 24 6.17 -18.56 8.41
CA GLN A 24 6.82 -17.28 8.65
C GLN A 24 5.92 -16.08 8.30
N GLN A 25 5.02 -16.21 7.30
CA GLN A 25 4.06 -15.16 6.97
C GLN A 25 2.99 -15.04 8.07
N ILE A 26 2.51 -16.18 8.58
CA ILE A 26 1.56 -16.21 9.70
C ILE A 26 2.20 -15.60 10.95
N GLN A 27 3.48 -15.91 11.22
CA GLN A 27 4.22 -15.29 12.31
C GLN A 27 4.31 -13.77 12.15
N CYS A 28 4.62 -13.26 10.95
CA CYS A 28 4.62 -11.81 10.70
C CYS A 28 3.28 -11.17 11.06
N PHE A 29 2.17 -11.75 10.59
CA PHE A 29 0.84 -11.25 10.92
C PHE A 29 0.52 -11.30 12.42
N ASP A 30 0.91 -12.36 13.11
CA ASP A 30 0.71 -12.48 14.56
C ASP A 30 1.46 -11.38 15.33
N TYR A 31 2.71 -11.08 14.96
CA TYR A 31 3.47 -9.97 15.55
C TYR A 31 2.86 -8.60 15.22
N ILE A 32 2.47 -8.37 13.97
CA ILE A 32 1.85 -7.11 13.52
C ILE A 32 0.53 -6.87 14.27
N CYS A 33 -0.34 -7.87 14.40
CA CYS A 33 -1.60 -7.74 15.13
C CYS A 33 -1.42 -7.51 16.63
N LYS A 34 -0.28 -7.89 17.21
CA LYS A 34 0.08 -7.56 18.59
C LYS A 34 0.65 -6.15 18.76
N GLY A 35 0.74 -5.38 17.67
CA GLY A 35 1.27 -4.02 17.67
C GLY A 35 2.79 -3.94 17.67
N HIS A 36 3.47 -5.00 17.22
CA HIS A 36 4.93 -5.00 17.08
C HIS A 36 5.35 -4.58 15.66
N ASP A 37 6.46 -3.85 15.59
CA ASP A 37 7.17 -3.63 14.33
C ASP A 37 7.84 -4.93 13.87
N VAL A 38 7.81 -5.20 12.55
CA VAL A 38 8.33 -6.44 11.97
C VAL A 38 9.31 -6.15 10.84
N ILE A 39 10.51 -6.72 10.93
CA ILE A 39 11.46 -6.81 9.83
C ILE A 39 11.37 -8.20 9.23
N ALA A 40 10.74 -8.30 8.05
CA ALA A 40 10.51 -9.58 7.37
C ALA A 40 11.68 -9.94 6.43
N VAL A 41 12.75 -10.53 6.98
CA VAL A 41 13.88 -11.05 6.19
C VAL A 41 13.52 -12.41 5.58
N LEU A 42 12.88 -12.39 4.40
CA LEU A 42 12.45 -13.58 3.67
C LEU A 42 13.08 -13.61 2.27
N PRO A 43 13.38 -14.78 1.70
CA PRO A 43 14.03 -14.86 0.39
C PRO A 43 13.15 -14.30 -0.75
N THR A 44 13.77 -13.99 -1.89
CA THR A 44 13.04 -13.60 -3.11
C THR A 44 12.11 -14.73 -3.55
N GLY A 45 10.94 -14.39 -4.10
CA GLY A 45 9.92 -15.38 -4.46
C GLY A 45 9.20 -16.03 -3.28
N PHE A 46 9.53 -15.68 -2.02
CA PHE A 46 8.82 -16.22 -0.85
C PHE A 46 7.35 -15.75 -0.78
N GLY A 47 7.02 -14.69 -1.50
CA GLY A 47 5.71 -14.05 -1.52
C GLY A 47 5.56 -12.99 -0.44
N LYS A 48 6.59 -12.16 -0.22
CA LYS A 48 6.61 -11.10 0.80
C LYS A 48 5.45 -10.12 0.64
N SER A 49 5.07 -9.80 -0.60
CA SER A 49 4.01 -8.82 -0.88
C SER A 49 2.68 -9.16 -0.23
N VAL A 50 2.37 -10.46 -0.06
CA VAL A 50 1.12 -10.89 0.61
C VAL A 50 0.99 -10.32 2.01
N LEU A 51 2.12 -10.02 2.67
CA LEU A 51 2.12 -9.42 3.99
C LEU A 51 1.38 -8.08 3.94
N PHE A 52 1.84 -7.13 3.12
CA PHE A 52 1.18 -5.82 3.03
C PHE A 52 -0.15 -5.86 2.29
N GLN A 53 -0.31 -6.75 1.29
CA GLN A 53 -1.55 -6.84 0.51
C GLN A 53 -2.76 -7.21 1.37
N LEU A 54 -2.57 -8.01 2.43
CA LEU A 54 -3.66 -8.43 3.32
C LEU A 54 -3.81 -7.54 4.57
N LEU A 55 -2.88 -6.61 4.84
CA LEU A 55 -2.94 -5.75 6.03
C LEU A 55 -4.22 -4.92 6.16
N PRO A 56 -4.81 -4.36 5.08
CA PRO A 56 -6.03 -3.57 5.21
C PRO A 56 -7.16 -4.34 5.90
N ASP A 57 -7.29 -5.64 5.64
CA ASP A 57 -8.35 -6.50 6.18
C ASP A 57 -7.95 -7.20 7.49
N ILE A 58 -6.65 -7.44 7.70
CA ILE A 58 -6.15 -8.11 8.90
C ILE A 58 -6.17 -7.17 10.11
N LEU A 59 -5.78 -5.91 9.92
CA LEU A 59 -5.68 -4.93 11.00
C LEU A 59 -7.07 -4.42 11.41
N PRO A 60 -7.31 -4.13 12.70
CA PRO A 60 -8.59 -3.61 13.16
C PRO A 60 -8.95 -2.30 12.46
N THR A 61 -10.18 -2.20 11.94
CA THR A 61 -10.69 -0.98 11.32
C THR A 61 -10.76 0.15 12.34
N LYS A 62 -10.10 1.28 12.05
CA LYS A 62 -10.19 2.48 12.90
C LYS A 62 -11.50 3.25 12.68
N THR A 63 -11.95 3.33 11.44
CA THR A 63 -13.09 4.16 11.00
C THR A 63 -13.91 3.43 9.91
N THR A 64 -13.50 3.55 8.66
CA THR A 64 -14.20 3.06 7.46
C THR A 64 -13.29 2.14 6.66
N ILE A 65 -12.23 2.69 6.07
CA ILE A 65 -11.28 1.99 5.21
C ILE A 65 -9.89 2.13 5.85
N ASN A 66 -9.21 1.01 6.01
CA ASN A 66 -7.84 0.98 6.48
C ASN A 66 -6.90 1.33 5.34
N ILE A 67 -6.03 2.31 5.57
CA ILE A 67 -5.01 2.73 4.62
C ILE A 67 -3.67 2.15 5.04
N VAL A 68 -3.00 1.46 4.11
CA VAL A 68 -1.63 0.96 4.25
C VAL A 68 -0.75 1.74 3.30
N ILE A 69 0.27 2.40 3.82
CA ILE A 69 1.26 3.12 3.02
C ILE A 69 2.40 2.16 2.70
N VAL A 70 2.76 2.04 1.42
CA VAL A 70 3.87 1.19 0.97
C VAL A 70 4.91 2.08 0.29
N LEU A 71 6.06 2.24 0.94
CA LEU A 71 7.23 2.89 0.39
C LEU A 71 7.99 1.90 -0.48
N CYS A 72 8.08 2.18 -1.78
CA CYS A 72 8.82 1.34 -2.72
C CYS A 72 9.69 2.23 -3.62
N PRO A 73 10.97 1.93 -3.78
CA PRO A 73 11.87 2.79 -4.56
C PRO A 73 11.68 2.65 -6.08
N LEU A 74 11.16 1.52 -6.58
CA LEU A 74 11.16 1.20 -8.01
C LEU A 74 9.75 1.21 -8.62
N SER A 75 9.54 2.07 -9.63
CA SER A 75 8.25 2.22 -10.31
C SER A 75 7.79 0.93 -10.98
N SER A 76 8.71 0.16 -11.58
CA SER A 76 8.39 -1.13 -12.20
C SER A 76 7.83 -2.15 -11.20
N ILE A 77 8.32 -2.15 -9.96
CA ILE A 77 7.79 -3.01 -8.91
C ILE A 77 6.40 -2.53 -8.49
N ILE A 78 6.20 -1.22 -8.36
CA ILE A 78 4.89 -0.63 -8.04
C ILE A 78 3.85 -1.02 -9.10
N GLU A 79 4.16 -0.88 -10.38
CA GLU A 79 3.29 -1.25 -11.50
C GLU A 79 2.85 -2.72 -11.43
N ASP A 80 3.80 -3.63 -11.21
CA ASP A 80 3.53 -5.06 -11.03
C ASP A 80 2.60 -5.32 -9.83
N GLN A 81 2.81 -4.60 -8.71
CA GLN A 81 1.96 -4.72 -7.52
C GLN A 81 0.55 -4.19 -7.77
N LEU A 82 0.39 -3.05 -8.45
CA LEU A 82 -0.93 -2.49 -8.80
C LEU A 82 -1.72 -3.46 -9.68
N HIS A 83 -1.07 -4.06 -10.68
CA HIS A 83 -1.72 -5.05 -11.53
C HIS A 83 -2.19 -6.26 -10.71
N SER A 84 -1.35 -6.76 -9.80
CA SER A 84 -1.73 -7.84 -8.88
C SER A 84 -2.92 -7.46 -7.98
N LEU A 85 -2.90 -6.26 -7.41
CA LEU A 85 -3.95 -5.77 -6.50
C LEU A 85 -5.29 -5.55 -7.20
N LYS A 86 -5.25 -5.09 -8.46
CA LYS A 86 -6.43 -4.95 -9.30
C LYS A 86 -7.12 -6.29 -9.54
N ILE A 87 -6.36 -7.37 -9.78
CA ILE A 87 -6.90 -8.73 -9.91
C ILE A 87 -7.53 -9.20 -8.58
N MET A 88 -6.96 -8.78 -7.45
CA MET A 88 -7.45 -9.09 -6.10
C MET A 88 -8.65 -8.23 -5.67
N SER A 89 -9.15 -7.34 -6.54
CA SER A 89 -10.20 -6.35 -6.22
C SER A 89 -9.85 -5.46 -5.02
N ILE A 90 -8.56 -5.21 -4.77
CA ILE A 90 -8.09 -4.31 -3.73
C ILE A 90 -7.83 -2.94 -4.34
N ASN A 91 -8.48 -1.90 -3.81
CA ASN A 91 -8.26 -0.54 -4.28
C ASN A 91 -6.87 -0.05 -3.87
N ALA A 92 -6.02 0.19 -4.86
CA ALA A 92 -4.64 0.63 -4.67
C ALA A 92 -4.30 1.76 -5.64
N GLY A 93 -3.44 2.67 -5.19
CA GLY A 93 -3.04 3.84 -5.97
C GLY A 93 -1.61 4.26 -5.63
N VAL A 94 -1.08 5.19 -6.42
CA VAL A 94 0.27 5.75 -6.24
C VAL A 94 0.13 7.22 -5.90
N LEU A 95 0.92 7.69 -4.93
CA LEU A 95 1.12 9.12 -4.71
C LEU A 95 1.86 9.70 -5.92
N PRO A 96 1.25 10.62 -6.70
CA PRO A 96 1.88 11.17 -7.89
C PRO A 96 3.19 11.87 -7.57
N SER A 97 4.21 11.65 -8.40
CA SER A 97 5.50 12.31 -8.21
C SER A 97 5.48 13.76 -8.65
N HIS A 98 6.17 14.62 -7.89
CA HIS A 98 6.41 16.01 -8.28
C HIS A 98 7.29 16.16 -9.51
N TYR A 99 8.08 15.13 -9.86
CA TYR A 99 9.09 15.21 -10.91
C TYR A 99 8.64 14.61 -12.25
N GLU A 100 7.60 13.77 -12.28
CA GLU A 100 7.14 13.08 -13.48
C GLU A 100 5.96 13.78 -14.16
N ASN A 101 6.13 15.07 -14.51
CA ASN A 101 5.14 15.81 -15.31
C ASN A 101 5.28 15.53 -16.83
N LYS A 102 5.85 14.37 -17.24
CA LYS A 102 6.20 14.15 -18.66
C LYS A 102 5.95 12.79 -19.31
N ASN A 103 5.54 11.71 -18.63
CA ASN A 103 5.28 10.45 -19.36
C ASN A 103 4.37 9.41 -18.67
N CYS A 104 3.80 9.66 -17.49
CA CYS A 104 2.87 8.71 -16.86
C CYS A 104 1.43 8.93 -17.37
N GLU A 105 1.24 8.87 -18.68
CA GLU A 105 -0.09 8.96 -19.33
C GLU A 105 -0.85 7.62 -19.34
N THR A 106 -0.38 6.56 -18.66
CA THR A 106 -0.91 5.19 -18.90
C THR A 106 -1.51 4.45 -17.71
N LEU A 107 -1.60 5.04 -16.51
CA LEU A 107 -2.29 4.36 -15.39
C LEU A 107 -3.71 4.85 -15.13
N PHE A 108 -4.08 6.03 -15.63
CA PHE A 108 -5.42 6.59 -15.51
C PHE A 108 -5.82 7.25 -16.83
N ASN A 109 -6.35 6.48 -17.78
CA ASN A 109 -6.97 7.05 -18.97
C ASN A 109 -8.19 7.87 -18.53
N ASN A 110 -8.09 9.20 -18.64
CA ASN A 110 -9.07 10.09 -19.27
C ASN A 110 -8.40 11.47 -19.48
N GLU A 111 -8.25 11.82 -20.76
CA GLU A 111 -8.16 13.13 -21.41
C GLU A 111 -8.12 14.39 -20.50
N ASP A 112 -7.01 15.13 -20.50
CA ASP A 112 -6.94 16.54 -20.93
C ASP A 112 -5.64 17.28 -20.51
N MET A 113 -5.06 17.96 -21.51
CA MET A 113 -4.33 19.24 -21.46
C MET A 113 -3.00 19.38 -20.70
N GLY A 114 -2.01 19.93 -21.43
CA GLY A 114 -0.72 20.34 -20.87
C GLY A 114 -0.69 21.69 -20.15
N MET A 115 0.56 22.06 -19.81
CA MET A 115 1.07 23.32 -19.26
C MET A 115 0.84 23.57 -17.76
N ALA A 116 1.95 23.48 -17.01
CA ALA A 116 2.15 23.91 -15.62
C ALA A 116 1.06 23.44 -14.64
N ALA A 117 0.92 22.12 -14.48
CA ALA A 117 -0.12 21.55 -13.63
C ALA A 117 0.29 21.58 -12.15
N ASP A 118 -0.51 22.29 -11.33
CA ASP A 118 -0.70 21.93 -9.93
C ASP A 118 -0.97 20.42 -9.87
N ILE A 119 -0.25 19.69 -9.03
CA ILE A 119 -0.42 18.24 -8.93
C ILE A 119 -1.81 17.98 -8.36
N HIS A 120 -2.73 17.60 -9.24
CA HIS A 120 -4.06 17.18 -8.84
C HIS A 120 -3.97 15.75 -8.33
N LEU A 121 -4.19 15.56 -7.04
CA LEU A 121 -4.29 14.23 -6.44
C LEU A 121 -5.64 13.62 -6.83
N PRO A 122 -5.70 12.34 -7.20
CA PRO A 122 -6.96 11.66 -7.46
C PRO A 122 -7.92 11.75 -6.26
N ASP A 123 -9.20 11.99 -6.51
CA ASP A 123 -10.22 12.14 -5.46
C ASP A 123 -10.28 10.93 -4.53
N ASP A 124 -10.15 9.71 -5.06
CA ASP A 124 -10.14 8.48 -4.27
C ASP A 124 -9.00 8.44 -3.26
N LEU A 125 -7.83 8.97 -3.63
CA LEU A 125 -6.65 9.05 -2.78
C LEU A 125 -6.86 10.07 -1.66
N VAL A 126 -7.40 11.25 -1.99
CA VAL A 126 -7.65 12.35 -1.04
C VAL A 126 -8.75 11.97 -0.04
N ASN A 127 -9.82 11.33 -0.52
CA ASN A 127 -10.95 10.91 0.30
C ASN A 127 -10.68 9.62 1.08
N GLY A 128 -9.52 8.99 0.91
CA GLY A 128 -9.12 7.78 1.65
C GLY A 128 -9.92 6.54 1.26
N LEU A 129 -10.33 6.45 0.00
CA LEU A 129 -11.02 5.29 -0.58
C LEU A 129 -10.03 4.21 -1.03
N THR A 130 -8.74 4.54 -1.12
CA THR A 130 -7.64 3.64 -1.47
C THR A 130 -7.10 2.91 -0.24
N SER A 131 -7.19 1.58 -0.23
CA SER A 131 -6.72 0.75 0.89
C SER A 131 -5.20 0.61 0.93
N ILE A 132 -4.54 0.66 -0.22
CA ILE A 132 -3.08 0.57 -0.33
C ILE A 132 -2.54 1.73 -1.17
N VAL A 133 -1.73 2.59 -0.55
CA VAL A 133 -1.11 3.74 -1.21
C VAL A 133 0.37 3.49 -1.36
N PHE A 134 0.83 3.31 -2.60
CA PHE A 134 2.25 3.29 -2.92
C PHE A 134 2.80 4.71 -2.99
N ALA A 135 4.03 4.89 -2.54
CA ALA A 135 4.75 6.14 -2.73
C ALA A 135 6.24 5.87 -2.86
N HIS A 136 6.92 6.65 -3.69
CA HIS A 136 8.37 6.76 -3.57
C HIS A 136 8.72 7.55 -2.30
N PRO A 137 9.84 7.25 -1.62
CA PRO A 137 10.25 7.95 -0.41
C PRO A 137 10.29 9.50 -0.58
N GLU A 138 10.79 9.97 -1.72
CA GLU A 138 10.88 11.38 -2.08
C GLU A 138 9.50 12.05 -2.23
N ASP A 139 8.53 11.36 -2.81
CA ASP A 139 7.19 11.88 -3.05
C ASP A 139 6.41 12.00 -1.74
N LEU A 140 6.58 11.05 -0.82
CA LEU A 140 6.01 11.13 0.52
C LEU A 140 6.57 12.33 1.29
N LEU A 141 7.85 12.64 1.08
CA LEU A 141 8.55 13.74 1.75
C LEU A 141 8.30 15.11 1.10
N SER A 142 7.67 15.16 -0.07
CA SER A 142 7.25 16.40 -0.74
C SER A 142 6.21 17.18 0.06
N ASP A 143 5.97 18.45 -0.30
CA ASP A 143 4.94 19.27 0.35
C ASP A 143 3.53 18.68 0.17
N VAL A 144 3.22 18.15 -1.02
CA VAL A 144 1.94 17.50 -1.32
C VAL A 144 1.77 16.22 -0.51
N GLY A 145 2.79 15.35 -0.50
CA GLY A 145 2.79 14.13 0.31
C GLY A 145 2.62 14.41 1.80
N ARG A 146 3.38 15.37 2.34
CA ARG A 146 3.26 15.80 3.75
C ARG A 146 1.88 16.38 4.08
N LYS A 147 1.27 17.16 3.18
CA LYS A 147 -0.08 17.69 3.39
C LYS A 147 -1.12 16.57 3.41
N LEU A 148 -1.04 15.63 2.46
CA LEU A 148 -1.93 14.47 2.40
C LEU A 148 -1.83 13.64 3.69
N MET A 149 -0.61 13.31 4.13
CA MET A 149 -0.39 12.53 5.34
C MET A 149 -0.87 13.24 6.61
N LYS A 150 -0.83 14.58 6.66
CA LYS A 150 -1.35 15.39 7.77
C LYS A 150 -2.87 15.62 7.72
N SER A 151 -3.55 15.20 6.65
CA SER A 151 -5.00 15.34 6.55
C SER A 151 -5.73 14.49 7.59
N ASP A 152 -6.92 14.94 8.01
CA ASP A 152 -7.75 14.21 8.98
C ASP A 152 -8.07 12.78 8.53
N VAL A 153 -8.24 12.57 7.22
CA VAL A 153 -8.54 11.26 6.63
C VAL A 153 -7.38 10.30 6.89
N TYR A 154 -6.15 10.69 6.54
CA TYR A 154 -4.98 9.82 6.70
C TYR A 154 -4.60 9.64 8.17
N GLN A 155 -4.69 10.69 8.98
CA GLN A 155 -4.42 10.59 10.42
C GLN A 155 -5.35 9.60 11.14
N LYS A 156 -6.60 9.46 10.68
CA LYS A 156 -7.58 8.53 11.25
C LYS A 156 -7.49 7.12 10.66
N ASN A 157 -7.13 6.99 9.39
CA ASN A 157 -7.34 5.76 8.62
C ASN A 157 -6.04 4.96 8.36
N VAL A 158 -4.86 5.58 8.49
CA VAL A 158 -3.60 4.86 8.32
C VAL A 158 -3.39 3.87 9.46
N VAL A 159 -3.21 2.60 9.11
CA VAL A 159 -3.02 1.50 10.07
C VAL A 159 -1.63 0.88 10.02
N ALA A 160 -0.91 1.03 8.90
CA ALA A 160 0.45 0.52 8.74
C ALA A 160 1.24 1.34 7.72
N CYS A 161 2.56 1.35 7.93
CA CYS A 161 3.55 1.81 6.96
C CYS A 161 4.49 0.64 6.66
N VAL A 162 4.73 0.38 5.39
CA VAL A 162 5.54 -0.73 4.89
C VAL A 162 6.68 -0.14 4.09
N ILE A 163 7.90 -0.57 4.40
CA ILE A 163 9.10 -0.17 3.66
C ILE A 163 9.55 -1.38 2.85
N ASP A 164 9.36 -1.32 1.54
CA ASP A 164 9.90 -2.31 0.63
C ASP A 164 11.38 -1.99 0.35
N GLU A 165 12.15 -3.04 0.07
CA GLU A 165 13.61 -2.95 -0.08
C GLU A 165 14.31 -2.20 1.07
N GLY A 166 13.97 -2.56 2.32
CA GLY A 166 14.57 -1.94 3.52
C GLY A 166 16.10 -2.00 3.60
N HIS A 167 16.75 -2.82 2.78
CA HIS A 167 18.20 -2.84 2.63
C HIS A 167 18.77 -1.57 1.96
N CYS A 168 17.93 -0.76 1.30
CA CYS A 168 18.31 0.52 0.71
C CYS A 168 18.53 1.62 1.76
N VAL A 169 18.16 1.39 3.03
CA VAL A 169 18.42 2.30 4.14
C VAL A 169 19.65 1.79 4.88
N GLU A 170 20.74 2.55 4.83
CA GLU A 170 21.87 2.33 5.73
C GLU A 170 21.49 2.82 7.14
N MET A 171 21.70 1.96 8.14
CA MET A 171 21.49 2.28 9.56
C MET A 171 22.78 2.80 10.21
#